data_AF-M0I7B0-F1
#
_entry.id   AF-M0I7B0-F1
#
_cell.length_a   1.000
_cell.length_b   1.000
_cell.length_c   1.000
_cell.angle_alpha   90.00
_cell.angle_beta   90.00
_cell.angle_gamma   90.00
#
_symmetry.space_group_name_H-M   'P 1'
#
loop_
_entity.id
_entity.type
_entity.pdbx_description
1 polymer ?
#
loop_
_entity_poly.entity_id
_entity_poly.type
_entity_poly.pdbx_seq_one_letter_code
_entity_poly.pdbx_strand_id
1 'polypeptide(L)'
;MDRRRFLTAAGTVAAAGLSGCLADLGRLYTSNEPPVLSNRPDEVYVPTHTEGMQMVGTADAGDLRVGVFYSYAHRFWVIDDESDGFQTTKIPHTADDDIHLMVSAWDPETGVAVPDTGLSVELTRDGDLVSEDVVYAMLSQRMGFHYGSNFGLDGDGTYEVTVDVGAPSLNLFGDVAGKFDSPASTTLEFDYSEAERNEITYELLDETNGELDAVEPMTMGAVPLGVAPDSLPGTPLGTAMTGGLRLAGTVVSADRFGDDPYLAVSPRTPYNRLVVPRMGLSATVSADGDTQFDGGLEPGLDPELGFHYGTPVSGLDGVPERQATVTVDVPPQIARHEGYETAFLEFDPVRLG
;
A
#
# COMPACT_ATOMS: atom_id res chain seq x y z
N MET A 1 9.14 -82.33 14.77
CA MET A 1 9.65 -81.21 15.57
C MET A 1 11.18 -81.32 15.60
N ASP A 2 12.00 -80.38 15.19
CA ASP A 2 11.79 -79.17 14.41
C ASP A 2 13.16 -78.67 13.91
N ARG A 3 13.09 -77.71 13.00
CA ARG A 3 14.07 -77.33 11.97
C ARG A 3 15.37 -76.69 12.49
N ARG A 4 16.48 -77.08 11.85
CA ARG A 4 17.73 -76.32 11.76
C ARG A 4 17.68 -75.31 10.60
N ARG A 5 18.41 -74.19 10.78
CA ARG A 5 18.89 -73.17 9.81
C ARG A 5 18.06 -71.90 9.63
N PHE A 6 18.62 -70.80 10.13
CA PHE A 6 18.74 -69.44 9.55
C PHE A 6 19.36 -68.58 10.68
N LEU A 7 20.36 -67.71 10.57
CA LEU A 7 21.13 -67.10 9.47
C LEU A 7 22.48 -66.62 10.03
N THR A 8 23.46 -66.58 9.15
CA THR A 8 24.78 -65.99 9.32
C THR A 8 24.76 -64.56 8.78
N ALA A 9 25.42 -63.64 9.51
CA ALA A 9 26.05 -62.38 9.06
C ALA A 9 25.21 -61.30 8.35
N ALA A 10 25.21 -60.09 8.92
CA ALA A 10 25.90 -58.92 8.37
C ALA A 10 25.59 -57.70 9.25
N GLY A 11 26.62 -57.08 9.82
CA GLY A 11 26.51 -55.73 10.38
C GLY A 11 26.75 -54.69 9.30
N THR A 12 26.11 -53.53 9.40
CA THR A 12 26.70 -52.21 9.08
C THR A 12 25.80 -51.10 9.63
N VAL A 13 26.44 -50.12 10.26
CA VAL A 13 25.87 -48.86 10.74
C VAL A 13 25.31 -48.08 9.54
N ALA A 14 24.04 -47.67 9.61
CA ALA A 14 23.45 -46.69 8.71
C ALA A 14 22.79 -45.60 9.57
N ALA A 15 23.61 -44.65 10.03
CA ALA A 15 23.15 -43.34 10.46
C ALA A 15 23.15 -42.44 9.21
N ALA A 16 22.06 -42.48 8.45
CA ALA A 16 21.82 -41.55 7.35
C ALA A 16 20.31 -41.40 7.16
N GLY A 17 19.82 -40.16 7.18
CA GLY A 17 18.49 -39.82 6.64
C GLY A 17 17.46 -39.21 7.58
N LEU A 18 17.84 -38.28 8.46
CA LEU A 18 16.85 -37.40 9.15
C LEU A 18 16.98 -35.91 8.82
N SER A 19 17.85 -35.52 7.88
CA SER A 19 17.99 -34.10 7.48
C SER A 19 16.82 -33.58 6.63
N GLY A 20 16.05 -34.46 5.97
CA GLY A 20 14.93 -34.05 5.11
C GLY A 20 13.66 -33.66 5.88
N CYS A 21 13.27 -34.44 6.90
CA CYS A 21 12.04 -34.14 7.66
C CYS A 21 12.18 -32.95 8.61
N LEU A 22 13.40 -32.58 9.01
CA LEU A 22 13.65 -31.35 9.76
C LEU A 22 13.62 -30.12 8.86
N ALA A 23 14.01 -30.23 7.59
CA ALA A 23 13.86 -29.15 6.60
C ALA A 23 12.37 -28.91 6.27
N ASP A 24 11.56 -29.97 6.12
CA ASP A 24 10.12 -29.83 5.90
C ASP A 24 9.34 -29.33 7.14
N LEU A 25 9.82 -29.62 8.36
CA LEU A 25 9.25 -29.03 9.58
C LEU A 25 9.74 -27.59 9.82
N GLY A 26 10.92 -27.21 9.32
CA GLY A 26 11.43 -25.83 9.32
C GLY A 26 10.72 -24.94 8.30
N ARG A 27 10.22 -25.52 7.20
CA ARG A 27 9.47 -24.79 6.16
C ARG A 27 8.00 -24.51 6.51
N LEU A 28 7.52 -24.96 7.68
CA LEU A 28 6.19 -24.64 8.20
C LEU A 28 6.03 -23.20 8.70
N TYR A 29 7.08 -22.38 8.64
CA TYR A 29 7.13 -21.04 9.25
C TYR A 29 7.18 -19.88 8.24
N THR A 30 7.08 -20.13 6.93
CA THR A 30 7.23 -19.06 5.93
C THR A 30 6.04 -18.10 5.88
N SER A 31 4.84 -18.53 6.33
CA SER A 31 3.69 -17.66 6.51
C SER A 31 2.66 -18.32 7.45
N ASN A 32 2.44 -17.73 8.64
CA ASN A 32 1.50 -18.22 9.66
C ASN A 32 0.08 -17.64 9.50
N GLU A 33 -0.21 -17.03 8.35
CA GLU A 33 -1.47 -16.31 8.18
C GLU A 33 -2.67 -17.26 8.35
N PRO A 34 -3.61 -16.96 9.27
CA PRO A 34 -4.84 -17.73 9.39
C PRO A 34 -5.65 -17.65 8.10
N PRO A 35 -6.60 -18.57 7.88
CA PRO A 35 -7.57 -18.42 6.80
C PRO A 35 -8.32 -17.10 6.91
N VAL A 36 -8.59 -16.46 5.78
CA VAL A 36 -9.49 -15.30 5.74
C VAL A 36 -10.86 -15.67 6.29
N LEU A 37 -11.56 -14.69 6.86
CA LEU A 37 -12.91 -14.90 7.38
C LEU A 37 -13.85 -15.34 6.25
N SER A 38 -14.76 -16.27 6.54
CA SER A 38 -15.74 -16.74 5.56
C SER A 38 -16.86 -15.72 5.32
N ASN A 39 -17.18 -14.92 6.34
CA ASN A 39 -18.26 -13.92 6.32
C ASN A 39 -17.66 -12.51 6.48
N ARG A 40 -16.82 -12.13 5.52
CA ARG A 40 -16.19 -10.79 5.51
C ARG A 40 -17.24 -9.72 5.20
N PRO A 41 -17.17 -8.54 5.84
CA PRO A 41 -17.97 -7.39 5.41
C PRO A 41 -17.54 -6.91 4.02
N ASP A 42 -18.47 -6.35 3.25
CA ASP A 42 -18.17 -5.61 2.00
C ASP A 42 -17.75 -4.15 2.30
N GLU A 43 -16.97 -3.97 3.38
CA GLU A 43 -16.51 -2.69 3.92
C GLU A 43 -15.14 -2.88 4.59
N VAL A 44 -14.51 -1.79 5.02
CA VAL A 44 -13.29 -1.85 5.83
C VAL A 44 -13.56 -2.57 7.14
N TYR A 45 -12.69 -3.53 7.48
CA TYR A 45 -12.86 -4.34 8.68
C TYR A 45 -11.53 -4.72 9.34
N VAL A 46 -11.55 -5.09 10.62
CA VAL A 46 -10.36 -5.53 11.37
C VAL A 46 -9.86 -6.87 10.83
N PRO A 47 -8.60 -6.99 10.33
CA PRO A 47 -8.08 -8.22 9.75
C PRO A 47 -7.97 -9.34 10.81
N THR A 48 -7.73 -10.56 10.35
CA THR A 48 -7.51 -11.71 11.25
C THR A 48 -6.27 -11.60 12.13
N HIS A 49 -5.26 -10.85 11.68
CA HIS A 49 -3.98 -10.75 12.36
C HIS A 49 -3.27 -9.43 12.00
N THR A 50 -2.23 -9.11 12.76
CA THR A 50 -1.26 -8.08 12.40
C THR A 50 0.16 -8.61 12.44
N GLU A 51 0.98 -8.08 11.53
CA GLU A 51 2.41 -8.35 11.47
C GLU A 51 3.20 -7.08 11.77
N GLY A 52 4.36 -7.26 12.40
CA GLY A 52 5.42 -6.26 12.45
C GLY A 52 6.19 -6.23 11.12
N MET A 53 7.31 -5.52 11.13
CA MET A 53 8.27 -5.52 10.04
C MET A 53 9.65 -5.13 10.57
N GLN A 54 10.68 -5.45 9.80
CA GLN A 54 12.03 -4.92 10.01
C GLN A 54 12.35 -3.89 8.93
N MET A 55 13.19 -2.91 9.28
CA MET A 55 13.70 -1.93 8.33
C MET A 55 15.07 -2.37 7.83
N VAL A 56 15.23 -2.44 6.51
CA VAL A 56 16.53 -2.61 5.86
C VAL A 56 17.31 -1.30 5.96
N GLY A 57 16.68 -0.21 5.55
CA GLY A 57 17.29 1.11 5.65
C GLY A 57 16.51 2.19 4.92
N THR A 58 17.10 3.37 4.86
CA THR A 58 16.59 4.49 4.07
C THR A 58 17.72 5.09 3.24
N ALA A 59 17.43 5.49 2.01
CA ALA A 59 18.40 6.07 1.10
C ALA A 59 17.75 7.13 0.20
N ASP A 60 18.55 8.06 -0.30
CA ASP A 60 18.09 9.08 -1.22
C ASP A 60 18.11 8.53 -2.66
N ALA A 61 17.03 8.76 -3.40
CA ALA A 61 16.86 8.37 -4.80
C ALA A 61 16.42 9.62 -5.58
N GLY A 62 17.40 10.39 -6.07
CA GLY A 62 17.15 11.69 -6.70
C GLY A 62 16.58 12.68 -5.67
N ASP A 63 15.44 13.29 -6.00
CA ASP A 63 14.72 14.19 -5.09
C ASP A 63 13.89 13.43 -4.03
N LEU A 64 13.70 12.12 -4.19
CA LEU A 64 12.97 11.28 -3.26
C LEU A 64 13.90 10.71 -2.19
N ARG A 65 13.32 10.39 -1.04
CA ARG A 65 13.89 9.42 -0.11
C ARG A 65 13.03 8.17 -0.11
N VAL A 66 13.69 7.02 -0.09
CA VAL A 66 13.03 5.72 0.02
C VAL A 66 13.39 5.03 1.31
N GLY A 67 12.48 4.19 1.79
CA GLY A 67 12.64 3.33 2.95
C GLY A 67 12.26 1.92 2.55
N VAL A 68 13.15 0.97 2.84
CA VAL A 68 12.97 -0.45 2.49
C VAL A 68 12.76 -1.24 3.77
N PHE A 69 11.75 -2.11 3.74
CA PHE A 69 11.29 -2.90 4.86
C PHE A 69 10.99 -4.33 4.42
N TYR A 70 10.94 -5.25 5.37
CA TYR A 70 10.46 -6.61 5.11
C TYR A 70 9.64 -7.19 6.26
N SER A 71 8.71 -8.08 5.91
CA SER A 71 7.94 -8.93 6.83
C SER A 71 7.91 -10.38 6.31
N TYR A 72 7.13 -11.24 6.95
CA TYR A 72 6.72 -12.53 6.41
C TYR A 72 6.07 -12.37 5.03
N ALA A 73 6.33 -13.31 4.13
CA ALA A 73 5.57 -13.39 2.89
C ALA A 73 4.10 -13.63 3.21
N HIS A 74 3.20 -12.87 2.57
CA HIS A 74 1.77 -12.97 2.82
C HIS A 74 0.95 -12.79 1.56
N ARG A 75 -0.32 -13.17 1.65
CA ARG A 75 -1.30 -12.95 0.58
C ARG A 75 -1.68 -11.47 0.47
N PHE A 76 -2.08 -11.06 -0.71
CA PHE A 76 -2.71 -9.77 -0.94
C PHE A 76 -3.73 -9.89 -2.07
N TRP A 77 -4.40 -8.78 -2.41
CA TRP A 77 -5.44 -8.74 -3.43
C TRP A 77 -5.15 -7.66 -4.46
N VAL A 78 -5.22 -8.00 -5.74
CA VAL A 78 -5.15 -7.03 -6.85
C VAL A 78 -6.55 -6.75 -7.38
N ILE A 79 -6.71 -5.62 -8.08
CA ILE A 79 -7.99 -5.21 -8.67
C ILE A 79 -8.05 -5.65 -10.12
N ASP A 80 -9.15 -6.30 -10.46
CA ASP A 80 -9.46 -6.72 -11.82
C ASP A 80 -10.75 -6.06 -12.29
N ASP A 81 -10.77 -5.66 -13.56
CA ASP A 81 -11.94 -5.18 -14.27
C ASP A 81 -12.58 -6.36 -15.02
N GLU A 82 -13.73 -6.81 -14.56
CA GLU A 82 -14.52 -7.85 -15.20
C GLU A 82 -15.81 -7.28 -15.82
N SER A 83 -16.46 -8.06 -16.68
CA SER A 83 -17.62 -7.60 -17.45
C SER A 83 -18.82 -7.17 -16.60
N ASP A 84 -18.87 -7.58 -15.33
CA ASP A 84 -19.91 -7.30 -14.35
C ASP A 84 -19.47 -6.31 -13.24
N GLY A 85 -18.26 -5.75 -13.33
CA GLY A 85 -17.74 -4.74 -12.41
C GLY A 85 -16.32 -5.05 -11.93
N PHE A 86 -15.82 -4.20 -11.03
CA PHE A 86 -14.51 -4.40 -10.42
C PHE A 86 -14.58 -5.41 -9.29
N GLN A 87 -13.61 -6.32 -9.27
CA GLN A 87 -13.46 -7.29 -8.19
C GLN A 87 -12.00 -7.42 -7.79
N THR A 88 -11.75 -8.25 -6.77
CA THR A 88 -10.39 -8.52 -6.30
C THR A 88 -9.96 -9.94 -6.54
N THR A 89 -8.79 -10.13 -7.15
CA THR A 89 -8.12 -11.44 -7.21
C THR A 89 -7.10 -11.58 -6.10
N LYS A 90 -7.22 -12.68 -5.35
CA LYS A 90 -6.24 -13.05 -4.32
C LYS A 90 -4.95 -13.54 -4.96
N ILE A 91 -3.85 -12.92 -4.60
CA ILE A 91 -2.49 -13.40 -4.86
C ILE A 91 -2.02 -14.15 -3.60
N PRO A 92 -1.82 -15.48 -3.68
CA PRO A 92 -1.28 -16.24 -2.55
C PRO A 92 0.23 -16.05 -2.45
N HIS A 93 0.78 -16.21 -1.25
CA HIS A 93 2.21 -16.49 -1.11
C HIS A 93 2.51 -17.94 -1.54
N THR A 94 3.74 -18.20 -1.94
CA THR A 94 4.21 -19.54 -2.36
C THR A 94 5.28 -20.09 -1.41
N ALA A 95 5.67 -21.35 -1.60
CA ALA A 95 6.76 -21.95 -0.82
C ALA A 95 8.14 -21.37 -1.17
N ASP A 96 8.24 -20.66 -2.28
CA ASP A 96 9.47 -20.02 -2.76
C ASP A 96 9.52 -18.53 -2.37
N ASP A 97 8.49 -18.04 -1.66
CA ASP A 97 8.46 -16.70 -1.10
C ASP A 97 9.02 -16.72 0.33
N ASP A 98 10.09 -15.97 0.57
CA ASP A 98 10.75 -15.91 1.88
C ASP A 98 10.33 -14.69 2.69
N ILE A 99 10.09 -13.56 2.02
CA ILE A 99 9.72 -12.28 2.63
C ILE A 99 8.68 -11.55 1.79
N HIS A 100 7.92 -10.68 2.44
CA HIS A 100 7.23 -9.58 1.77
C HIS A 100 8.10 -8.32 1.90
N LEU A 101 8.64 -7.82 0.79
CA LEU A 101 9.48 -6.64 0.77
C LEU A 101 8.63 -5.41 0.43
N MET A 102 8.76 -4.37 1.23
CA MET A 102 7.96 -3.15 1.14
C MET A 102 8.84 -1.92 0.96
N VAL A 103 8.39 -0.96 0.16
CA VAL A 103 9.07 0.30 -0.11
C VAL A 103 8.11 1.48 0.08
N SER A 104 8.55 2.49 0.81
CA SER A 104 7.88 3.80 0.88
C SER A 104 8.75 4.85 0.19
N ALA A 105 8.14 5.76 -0.57
CA ALA A 105 8.81 6.88 -1.22
C ALA A 105 8.19 8.21 -0.76
N TRP A 106 9.03 9.19 -0.41
CA TRP A 106 8.57 10.49 0.07
C TRP A 106 9.54 11.61 -0.29
N ASP A 107 9.04 12.85 -0.25
CA ASP A 107 9.88 14.04 -0.31
C ASP A 107 10.55 14.28 1.05
N PRO A 108 11.89 14.24 1.18
CA PRO A 108 12.56 14.34 2.48
C PRO A 108 12.46 15.74 3.11
N GLU A 109 12.18 16.77 2.32
CA GLU A 109 12.09 18.16 2.80
C GLU A 109 10.74 18.45 3.45
N THR A 110 9.66 18.00 2.83
CA THR A 110 8.27 18.24 3.30
C THR A 110 7.70 17.06 4.09
N GLY A 111 8.28 15.86 3.95
CA GLY A 111 7.78 14.64 4.58
C GLY A 111 6.53 14.06 3.92
N VAL A 112 6.08 14.60 2.78
CA VAL A 112 4.89 14.09 2.09
C VAL A 112 5.22 12.80 1.35
N ALA A 113 4.41 11.75 1.58
CA ALA A 113 4.49 10.54 0.79
C ALA A 113 4.18 10.87 -0.68
N VAL A 114 4.96 10.30 -1.60
CA VAL A 114 4.80 10.52 -3.05
C VAL A 114 4.20 9.25 -3.64
N PRO A 115 2.87 9.19 -3.80
CA PRO A 115 2.24 8.04 -4.43
C PRO A 115 2.40 8.09 -5.95
N ASP A 116 1.86 7.06 -6.61
CA ASP A 116 1.69 7.02 -8.06
C ASP A 116 2.98 7.13 -8.90
N THR A 117 4.08 6.66 -8.33
CA THR A 117 5.29 6.26 -9.06
C THR A 117 5.17 4.80 -9.50
N GLY A 118 5.85 4.44 -10.59
CA GLY A 118 6.19 3.03 -10.85
C GLY A 118 7.42 2.66 -10.03
N LEU A 119 7.48 1.44 -9.48
CA LEU A 119 8.61 1.00 -8.67
C LEU A 119 8.99 -0.44 -9.02
N SER A 120 10.28 -0.70 -9.18
CA SER A 120 10.83 -2.05 -9.27
C SER A 120 11.91 -2.26 -8.24
N VAL A 121 12.04 -3.51 -7.81
CA VAL A 121 13.05 -3.93 -6.85
C VAL A 121 13.86 -5.06 -7.47
N GLU A 122 15.18 -4.94 -7.37
CA GLU A 122 16.15 -5.96 -7.75
C GLU A 122 16.94 -6.38 -6.50
N LEU A 123 17.04 -7.69 -6.28
CA LEU A 123 17.82 -8.31 -5.23
C LEU A 123 19.00 -9.04 -5.86
N THR A 124 20.21 -8.66 -5.47
CA THR A 124 21.44 -9.34 -5.92
C THR A 124 22.29 -9.81 -4.75
N ARG A 125 23.14 -10.80 -5.00
CA ARG A 125 24.11 -11.31 -4.03
C ARG A 125 25.42 -11.62 -4.75
N ASP A 126 26.53 -11.06 -4.26
CA ASP A 126 27.85 -11.22 -4.87
C ASP A 126 27.89 -10.85 -6.38
N GLY A 127 27.00 -9.95 -6.81
CA GLY A 127 26.83 -9.51 -8.21
C GLY A 127 25.95 -10.39 -9.09
N ASP A 128 25.40 -11.50 -8.55
CA ASP A 128 24.44 -12.35 -9.25
C ASP A 128 22.99 -11.98 -8.87
N LEU A 129 22.09 -11.98 -9.86
CA LEU A 129 20.67 -11.73 -9.65
C LEU A 129 20.03 -12.88 -8.87
N VAL A 130 19.34 -12.53 -7.79
CA VAL A 130 18.56 -13.45 -6.96
C VAL A 130 17.09 -13.37 -7.34
N SER A 131 16.53 -12.16 -7.37
CA SER A 131 15.13 -11.92 -7.71
C SER A 131 14.93 -10.49 -8.21
N GLU A 132 13.98 -10.26 -9.12
CA GLU A 132 13.54 -8.93 -9.53
C GLU A 132 12.02 -8.93 -9.72
N ASP A 133 11.37 -7.82 -9.41
CA ASP A 133 9.95 -7.65 -9.71
C ASP A 133 9.56 -6.16 -9.86
N VAL A 134 8.52 -5.91 -10.65
CA VAL A 134 7.79 -4.63 -10.64
C VAL A 134 6.75 -4.73 -9.53
N VAL A 135 7.04 -4.09 -8.41
CA VAL A 135 6.25 -4.27 -7.19
C VAL A 135 4.89 -3.54 -7.27
N TYR A 136 3.91 -4.08 -6.55
CA TYR A 136 2.56 -3.55 -6.55
C TYR A 136 2.49 -2.26 -5.72
N ALA A 137 1.71 -1.28 -6.18
CA ALA A 137 1.25 -0.21 -5.29
C ALA A 137 0.16 -0.79 -4.38
N MET A 138 0.33 -0.68 -3.07
CA MET A 138 -0.48 -1.36 -2.07
C MET A 138 -1.01 -0.39 -1.01
N LEU A 139 -2.09 -0.81 -0.36
CA LEU A 139 -2.64 -0.15 0.82
C LEU A 139 -2.87 -1.19 1.93
N SER A 140 -2.32 -0.92 3.11
CA SER A 140 -2.58 -1.69 4.32
C SER A 140 -3.00 -0.78 5.47
N GLN A 141 -3.75 -1.32 6.43
CA GLN A 141 -4.21 -0.56 7.59
C GLN A 141 -3.04 -0.07 8.44
N ARG A 142 -1.97 -0.88 8.54
CA ARG A 142 -0.79 -0.58 9.36
C ARG A 142 0.19 0.35 8.67
N MET A 143 0.52 0.11 7.40
CA MET A 143 1.61 0.80 6.69
C MET A 143 1.13 1.93 5.78
N GLY A 144 -0.19 2.06 5.58
CA GLY A 144 -0.71 3.03 4.63
C GLY A 144 -0.35 2.67 3.19
N PHE A 145 -0.18 3.70 2.36
CA PHE A 145 0.23 3.51 0.98
C PHE A 145 1.72 3.17 0.91
N HIS A 146 2.06 2.08 0.24
CA HIS A 146 3.42 1.61 0.04
C HIS A 146 3.50 0.80 -1.26
N TYR A 147 4.70 0.39 -1.62
CA TYR A 147 4.94 -0.56 -2.70
C TYR A 147 5.41 -1.88 -2.12
N GLY A 148 5.02 -3.02 -2.69
CA GLY A 148 5.48 -4.30 -2.18
C GLY A 148 5.20 -5.50 -3.08
N SER A 149 5.96 -6.57 -2.85
CA SER A 149 5.76 -7.89 -3.44
C SER A 149 6.43 -8.95 -2.57
N ASN A 150 6.13 -10.22 -2.82
CA ASN A 150 6.83 -11.32 -2.19
C ASN A 150 8.08 -11.67 -2.98
N PHE A 151 9.18 -11.95 -2.27
CA PHE A 151 10.47 -12.29 -2.87
C PHE A 151 11.03 -13.57 -2.26
N GLY A 152 11.60 -14.42 -3.11
CA GLY A 152 12.47 -15.52 -2.71
C GLY A 152 13.91 -15.09 -2.56
N LEU A 153 14.63 -15.72 -1.64
CA LEU A 153 16.03 -15.47 -1.31
C LEU A 153 16.84 -16.78 -1.41
N ASP A 154 18.17 -16.67 -1.50
CA ASP A 154 19.10 -17.82 -1.46
C ASP A 154 19.65 -18.02 -0.03
N GLY A 155 18.74 -18.13 0.93
CA GLY A 155 19.02 -18.31 2.36
C GLY A 155 19.64 -17.08 3.06
N ASP A 156 20.16 -17.31 4.27
CA ASP A 156 20.78 -16.24 5.08
C ASP A 156 22.02 -15.63 4.41
N GLY A 157 22.20 -14.33 4.59
CA GLY A 157 23.36 -13.60 4.09
C GLY A 157 23.08 -12.14 3.77
N THR A 158 24.07 -11.51 3.16
CA THR A 158 24.02 -10.11 2.74
C THR A 158 23.62 -10.03 1.27
N TYR A 159 22.61 -9.22 0.98
CA TYR A 159 22.10 -8.90 -0.34
C TYR A 159 22.28 -7.41 -0.63
N GLU A 160 22.19 -7.03 -1.89
CA GLU A 160 21.99 -5.65 -2.31
C GLU A 160 20.56 -5.51 -2.85
N VAL A 161 19.80 -4.56 -2.29
CA VAL A 161 18.46 -4.19 -2.73
C VAL A 161 18.58 -2.92 -3.56
N THR A 162 18.40 -3.03 -4.86
CA THR A 162 18.28 -1.87 -5.76
C THR A 162 16.80 -1.53 -5.92
N VAL A 163 16.48 -0.27 -5.66
CA VAL A 163 15.13 0.31 -5.79
C VAL A 163 15.16 1.32 -6.92
N ASP A 164 14.41 1.04 -7.98
CA ASP A 164 14.19 1.97 -9.08
C ASP A 164 12.81 2.62 -8.97
N VAL A 165 12.79 3.94 -8.89
CA VAL A 165 11.57 4.73 -8.77
C VAL A 165 11.36 5.53 -10.05
N GLY A 166 10.24 5.29 -10.72
CA GLY A 166 9.80 6.07 -11.87
C GLY A 166 9.29 7.47 -11.48
N ALA A 167 9.25 8.37 -12.46
CA ALA A 167 8.65 9.68 -12.27
C ALA A 167 7.14 9.55 -11.96
N PRO A 168 6.61 10.23 -10.93
CA PRO A 168 5.19 10.21 -10.59
C PRO A 168 4.35 10.91 -11.68
N SER A 169 3.15 10.39 -11.91
CA SER A 169 2.18 11.02 -12.82
C SER A 169 1.23 11.96 -12.06
N LEU A 170 1.79 13.03 -11.49
CA LEU A 170 1.07 13.95 -10.60
C LEU A 170 1.19 15.42 -11.01
N ASN A 171 0.16 16.21 -10.73
CA ASN A 171 0.29 17.67 -10.69
C ASN A 171 0.95 18.10 -9.39
N LEU A 172 2.15 18.68 -9.46
CA LEU A 172 2.94 19.04 -8.29
C LEU A 172 2.78 20.53 -7.96
N PHE A 173 2.49 20.84 -6.70
CA PHE A 173 2.24 22.19 -6.22
C PHE A 173 3.12 22.55 -5.02
N GLY A 174 3.26 23.85 -4.74
CA GLY A 174 3.99 24.35 -3.59
C GLY A 174 5.47 23.92 -3.61
N ASP A 175 5.99 23.46 -2.47
CA ASP A 175 7.41 23.12 -2.30
C ASP A 175 7.84 21.85 -3.05
N VAL A 176 6.90 21.09 -3.62
CA VAL A 176 7.22 19.93 -4.48
C VAL A 176 7.08 20.24 -5.97
N ALA A 177 6.68 21.46 -6.35
CA ALA A 177 6.54 21.85 -7.74
C ALA A 177 7.90 21.76 -8.47
N GLY A 178 7.93 21.01 -9.58
CA GLY A 178 9.14 20.81 -10.39
C GLY A 178 10.12 19.76 -9.86
N LYS A 179 9.77 19.03 -8.79
CA LYS A 179 10.53 17.85 -8.33
C LYS A 179 10.13 16.59 -9.10
N PHE A 180 10.92 15.53 -8.97
CA PHE A 180 10.58 14.17 -9.45
C PHE A 180 10.37 14.04 -10.97
N ASP A 181 10.99 14.91 -11.76
CA ASP A 181 10.78 14.98 -13.22
C ASP A 181 11.41 13.80 -14.00
N SER A 182 12.22 12.99 -13.33
CA SER A 182 12.99 11.90 -13.91
C SER A 182 13.05 10.69 -12.96
N PRO A 183 13.13 9.47 -13.52
CA PRO A 183 13.35 8.27 -12.71
C PRO A 183 14.66 8.35 -11.92
N ALA A 184 14.68 7.74 -10.74
CA ALA A 184 15.84 7.67 -9.86
C ALA A 184 16.03 6.25 -9.32
N SER A 185 17.26 5.95 -8.87
CA SER A 185 17.62 4.63 -8.37
C SER A 185 18.52 4.76 -7.15
N THR A 186 18.44 3.80 -6.23
CA THR A 186 19.34 3.67 -5.09
C THR A 186 19.53 2.21 -4.71
N THR A 187 20.67 1.89 -4.11
CA THR A 187 20.99 0.55 -3.62
C THR A 187 21.26 0.59 -2.10
N LEU A 188 20.73 -0.40 -1.40
CA LEU A 188 20.89 -0.60 0.05
C LEU A 188 21.47 -1.99 0.31
N GLU A 189 22.37 -2.09 1.28
CA GLU A 189 22.81 -3.39 1.81
C GLU A 189 21.69 -3.97 2.69
N PHE A 190 21.41 -5.26 2.52
CA PHE A 190 20.39 -6.00 3.25
C PHE A 190 20.98 -7.27 3.86
N ASP A 191 21.30 -7.21 5.13
CA ASP A 191 21.63 -8.38 5.93
C ASP A 191 20.36 -9.12 6.33
N TYR A 192 20.15 -10.30 5.76
CA TYR A 192 19.00 -11.14 6.03
C TYR A 192 19.38 -12.38 6.85
N SER A 193 18.58 -12.64 7.88
CA SER A 193 18.49 -13.95 8.52
C SER A 193 17.04 -14.38 8.69
N GLU A 194 16.76 -15.63 8.34
CA GLU A 194 15.47 -16.26 8.59
C GLU A 194 15.12 -16.24 10.10
N ALA A 195 16.12 -16.37 10.97
CA ALA A 195 15.91 -16.33 12.41
C ALA A 195 15.38 -14.97 12.87
N GLU A 196 15.93 -13.86 12.35
CA GLU A 196 15.48 -12.51 12.67
C GLU A 196 14.10 -12.21 12.08
N ARG A 197 13.82 -12.70 10.85
CA ARG A 197 12.47 -12.64 10.26
C ARG A 197 11.46 -13.33 11.19
N ASN A 198 11.80 -14.50 11.71
CA ASN A 198 10.93 -15.29 12.59
C ASN A 198 10.75 -14.67 14.00
N GLU A 199 11.47 -13.60 14.33
CA GLU A 199 11.28 -12.80 15.53
C GLU A 199 10.35 -11.60 15.30
N ILE A 200 9.91 -11.34 14.07
CA ILE A 200 8.95 -10.27 13.76
C ILE A 200 7.64 -10.56 14.50
N THR A 201 7.15 -9.54 15.22
CA THR A 201 5.92 -9.62 15.99
C THR A 201 4.75 -10.05 15.13
N TYR A 202 3.95 -10.98 15.66
CA TYR A 202 2.77 -11.50 15.02
C TYR A 202 1.65 -11.61 16.06
N GLU A 203 0.50 -11.01 15.79
CA GLU A 203 -0.64 -10.97 16.73
C GLU A 203 -1.93 -11.37 16.03
N LEU A 204 -2.62 -12.39 16.57
CA LEU A 204 -3.96 -12.77 16.14
C LEU A 204 -5.00 -11.84 16.77
N LEU A 205 -6.02 -11.47 16.00
CA LEU A 205 -7.10 -10.58 16.42
C LEU A 205 -8.41 -11.34 16.60
N ASP A 206 -8.37 -12.51 17.25
CA ASP A 206 -9.52 -13.43 17.37
C ASP A 206 -10.78 -12.80 18.01
N GLU A 207 -10.61 -11.79 18.85
CA GLU A 207 -11.72 -11.14 19.55
C GLU A 207 -12.41 -10.06 18.72
N THR A 208 -11.68 -9.40 17.81
CA THR A 208 -12.16 -8.21 17.08
C THR A 208 -12.16 -8.36 15.56
N ASN A 209 -11.62 -9.46 15.02
CA ASN A 209 -11.59 -9.66 13.57
C ASN A 209 -13.00 -9.61 12.96
N GLY A 210 -13.10 -9.00 11.78
CA GLY A 210 -14.38 -8.80 11.08
C GLY A 210 -15.23 -7.66 11.61
N GLU A 211 -14.87 -6.99 12.71
CA GLU A 211 -15.52 -5.76 13.14
C GLU A 211 -15.31 -4.63 12.11
N LEU A 212 -16.33 -3.78 11.91
CA LEU A 212 -16.24 -2.58 11.06
C LEU A 212 -15.39 -1.51 11.74
N ASP A 213 -14.08 -1.72 11.70
CA ASP A 213 -13.03 -0.83 12.21
C ASP A 213 -11.73 -1.09 11.43
N ALA A 214 -10.65 -0.40 11.78
CA ALA A 214 -9.31 -0.68 11.30
C ALA A 214 -8.30 -0.74 12.45
N VAL A 215 -7.26 -1.56 12.29
CA VAL A 215 -6.12 -1.55 13.22
C VAL A 215 -5.35 -0.23 13.12
N GLU A 216 -4.74 0.16 14.23
CA GLU A 216 -3.94 1.38 14.29
C GLU A 216 -2.74 1.32 13.33
N PRO A 217 -2.43 2.41 12.60
CA PRO A 217 -1.22 2.49 11.80
C PRO A 217 0.04 2.31 12.65
N MET A 218 1.03 1.60 12.12
CA MET A 218 2.28 1.37 12.84
C MET A 218 3.19 2.61 12.83
N THR A 219 4.02 2.75 13.86
CA THR A 219 5.05 3.81 13.88
C THR A 219 6.29 3.37 13.12
N MET A 220 6.68 4.12 12.08
CA MET A 220 7.82 3.80 11.20
C MET A 220 8.98 4.78 11.34
N GLY A 221 9.18 5.33 12.54
CA GLY A 221 10.18 6.37 12.80
C GLY A 221 9.86 7.65 12.01
N ALA A 222 10.78 8.07 11.14
CA ALA A 222 10.62 9.27 10.31
C ALA A 222 9.95 9.01 8.95
N VAL A 223 9.59 7.75 8.63
CA VAL A 223 9.00 7.39 7.34
C VAL A 223 7.49 7.68 7.36
N PRO A 224 6.95 8.45 6.41
CA PRO A 224 5.54 8.80 6.39
C PRO A 224 4.67 7.62 5.92
N LEU A 225 3.47 7.51 6.51
CA LEU A 225 2.45 6.50 6.16
C LEU A 225 1.48 6.96 5.06
N GLY A 226 1.62 8.19 4.57
CA GLY A 226 0.61 8.80 3.70
C GLY A 226 -0.71 9.09 4.42
N VAL A 227 -0.66 9.65 5.63
CA VAL A 227 -1.86 10.11 6.34
C VAL A 227 -2.24 11.50 5.85
N ALA A 228 -3.49 11.68 5.42
CA ALA A 228 -4.01 12.97 4.98
C ALA A 228 -4.08 13.98 6.15
N PRO A 229 -3.90 15.29 5.92
CA PRO A 229 -4.01 16.32 6.96
C PRO A 229 -5.35 16.29 7.70
N ASP A 230 -5.34 16.61 9.01
CA ASP A 230 -6.55 16.67 9.84
C ASP A 230 -7.56 17.68 9.28
N SER A 231 -7.08 18.89 8.99
CA SER A 231 -7.82 19.95 8.31
C SER A 231 -7.17 20.28 6.98
N LEU A 232 -7.98 20.41 5.94
CA LEU A 232 -7.50 20.94 4.67
C LEU A 232 -7.48 22.48 4.72
N PRO A 233 -6.49 23.14 4.11
CA PRO A 233 -6.52 24.59 3.91
C PRO A 233 -7.71 25.02 3.05
N GLY A 234 -8.03 26.32 3.09
CA GLY A 234 -9.09 26.92 2.28
C GLY A 234 -10.46 26.91 2.95
N THR A 235 -11.52 26.92 2.13
CA THR A 235 -12.92 26.88 2.54
C THR A 235 -13.46 25.45 2.41
N PRO A 236 -13.76 24.76 3.52
CA PRO A 236 -14.23 23.37 3.47
C PRO A 236 -15.59 23.24 2.75
N LEU A 237 -15.72 22.19 1.94
CA LEU A 237 -17.00 21.68 1.43
C LEU A 237 -17.55 20.52 2.29
N GLY A 238 -16.89 20.21 3.41
CA GLY A 238 -17.28 19.11 4.29
C GLY A 238 -16.81 17.75 3.79
N THR A 239 -17.47 16.70 4.28
CA THR A 239 -17.10 15.31 4.01
C THR A 239 -18.30 14.43 3.72
N ALA A 240 -18.14 13.43 2.87
CA ALA A 240 -19.14 12.38 2.63
C ALA A 240 -18.49 10.99 2.56
N MET A 241 -19.31 9.95 2.77
CA MET A 241 -18.90 8.54 2.70
C MET A 241 -19.43 7.90 1.41
N THR A 242 -18.60 7.15 0.69
CA THR A 242 -19.02 6.33 -0.46
C THR A 242 -18.03 5.18 -0.68
N GLY A 243 -18.53 3.97 -0.98
CA GLY A 243 -17.69 2.78 -1.21
C GLY A 243 -16.67 2.46 -0.12
N GLY A 244 -16.97 2.80 1.13
CA GLY A 244 -16.03 2.67 2.26
C GLY A 244 -15.00 3.81 2.37
N LEU A 245 -14.90 4.73 1.42
CA LEU A 245 -14.03 5.91 1.49
C LEU A 245 -14.72 7.10 2.15
N ARG A 246 -13.92 7.92 2.82
CA ARG A 246 -14.29 9.29 3.20
C ARG A 246 -13.72 10.27 2.19
N LEU A 247 -14.57 11.01 1.50
CA LEU A 247 -14.16 12.10 0.62
C LEU A 247 -14.25 13.42 1.39
N ALA A 248 -13.14 14.14 1.51
CA ALA A 248 -13.09 15.47 2.12
C ALA A 248 -12.81 16.53 1.05
N GLY A 249 -13.69 17.52 0.91
CA GLY A 249 -13.57 18.57 -0.10
C GLY A 249 -13.19 19.92 0.49
N THR A 250 -12.41 20.70 -0.26
CA THR A 250 -12.09 22.10 0.05
C THR A 250 -11.93 22.93 -1.22
N VAL A 251 -12.11 24.23 -1.10
CA VAL A 251 -11.77 25.22 -2.14
C VAL A 251 -10.66 26.11 -1.64
N VAL A 252 -9.54 26.18 -2.37
CA VAL A 252 -8.36 26.96 -1.99
C VAL A 252 -8.07 28.03 -3.04
N SER A 253 -7.91 29.26 -2.61
CA SER A 253 -7.46 30.37 -3.47
C SER A 253 -6.05 30.75 -3.05
N ALA A 254 -5.06 30.31 -3.81
CA ALA A 254 -3.64 30.58 -3.57
C ALA A 254 -2.86 30.56 -4.89
N ASP A 255 -1.88 31.47 -5.04
CA ASP A 255 -1.13 31.69 -6.29
C ASP A 255 -0.54 30.41 -6.91
N ARG A 256 -0.18 29.43 -6.08
CA ARG A 256 0.39 28.15 -6.54
C ARG A 256 -0.58 27.27 -7.34
N PHE A 257 -1.89 27.52 -7.23
CA PHE A 257 -2.92 26.83 -8.02
C PHE A 257 -3.39 27.64 -9.24
N GLY A 258 -2.80 28.82 -9.48
CA GLY A 258 -3.20 29.73 -10.55
C GLY A 258 -4.17 30.81 -10.09
N ASP A 259 -4.78 31.49 -11.06
CA ASP A 259 -5.66 32.65 -10.82
C ASP A 259 -7.07 32.27 -10.35
N ASP A 260 -7.53 31.06 -10.69
CA ASP A 260 -8.85 30.56 -10.32
C ASP A 260 -8.80 29.76 -9.01
N PRO A 261 -9.89 29.75 -8.22
CA PRO A 261 -9.99 28.89 -7.04
C PRO A 261 -9.83 27.42 -7.40
N TYR A 262 -9.11 26.69 -6.55
CA TYR A 262 -8.82 25.29 -6.75
C TYR A 262 -9.75 24.42 -5.90
N LEU A 263 -10.54 23.55 -6.56
CA LEU A 263 -11.28 22.49 -5.89
C LEU A 263 -10.31 21.34 -5.62
N ALA A 264 -10.18 20.93 -4.36
CA ALA A 264 -9.44 19.73 -3.97
C ALA A 264 -10.36 18.76 -3.22
N VAL A 265 -10.32 17.48 -3.61
CA VAL A 265 -10.96 16.35 -2.95
C VAL A 265 -9.87 15.41 -2.47
N SER A 266 -9.88 15.09 -1.18
CA SER A 266 -8.94 14.18 -0.52
C SER A 266 -9.67 12.89 -0.12
N PRO A 267 -9.48 11.80 -0.89
CA PRO A 267 -10.02 10.49 -0.57
C PRO A 267 -9.19 9.82 0.53
N ARG A 268 -9.88 9.34 1.55
CA ARG A 268 -9.27 8.85 2.79
C ARG A 268 -9.91 7.56 3.24
N THR A 269 -9.12 6.68 3.84
CA THR A 269 -9.68 5.56 4.61
C THR A 269 -10.51 6.10 5.79
N PRO A 270 -11.59 5.39 6.18
CA PRO A 270 -12.61 5.93 7.08
C PRO A 270 -12.13 6.10 8.54
N TYR A 271 -11.20 5.25 8.98
CA TYR A 271 -10.72 5.18 10.36
C TYR A 271 -9.36 5.87 10.56
N ASN A 272 -8.43 5.69 9.63
CA ASN A 272 -7.02 6.09 9.80
C ASN A 272 -6.58 7.29 8.94
N ARG A 273 -7.47 7.85 8.12
CA ARG A 273 -7.18 8.96 7.18
C ARG A 273 -6.02 8.71 6.21
N LEU A 274 -5.70 7.44 5.94
CA LEU A 274 -4.69 7.07 4.95
C LEU A 274 -5.17 7.52 3.56
N VAL A 275 -4.30 8.17 2.79
CA VAL A 275 -4.62 8.61 1.43
C VAL A 275 -4.81 7.41 0.51
N VAL A 276 -5.71 7.55 -0.46
CA VAL A 276 -6.03 6.49 -1.41
C VAL A 276 -5.80 7.01 -2.83
N PRO A 277 -4.69 6.64 -3.49
CA PRO A 277 -4.38 7.07 -4.86
C PRO A 277 -4.96 6.15 -5.92
N ARG A 278 -4.64 6.43 -7.20
CA ARG A 278 -4.96 5.62 -8.39
C ARG A 278 -6.46 5.36 -8.61
N MET A 279 -7.30 6.37 -8.42
CA MET A 279 -8.73 6.30 -8.73
C MET A 279 -9.09 7.34 -9.81
N GLY A 280 -10.20 7.12 -10.50
CA GLY A 280 -10.81 8.11 -11.38
C GLY A 280 -11.87 8.89 -10.62
N LEU A 281 -11.77 10.23 -10.59
CA LEU A 281 -12.75 11.10 -9.97
C LEU A 281 -13.26 12.15 -10.95
N SER A 282 -14.54 12.43 -10.87
CA SER A 282 -15.17 13.58 -11.52
C SER A 282 -16.02 14.35 -10.51
N ALA A 283 -16.27 15.62 -10.83
CA ALA A 283 -17.15 16.46 -10.05
C ALA A 283 -18.01 17.36 -10.94
N THR A 284 -19.25 17.55 -10.50
CA THR A 284 -20.11 18.63 -10.98
C THR A 284 -20.23 19.66 -9.86
N VAL A 285 -19.81 20.90 -10.14
CA VAL A 285 -19.81 22.00 -9.17
C VAL A 285 -20.87 23.03 -9.56
N SER A 286 -21.73 23.38 -8.61
CA SER A 286 -22.75 24.40 -8.78
C SER A 286 -22.58 25.51 -7.75
N ALA A 287 -22.80 26.75 -8.21
CA ALA A 287 -22.80 27.97 -7.42
C ALA A 287 -24.03 28.79 -7.80
N ASP A 288 -24.81 29.23 -6.81
CA ASP A 288 -26.05 30.01 -7.01
C ASP A 288 -27.06 29.38 -8.00
N GLY A 289 -27.05 28.04 -8.12
CA GLY A 289 -27.93 27.28 -9.02
C GLY A 289 -27.42 27.09 -10.44
N ASP A 290 -26.28 27.69 -10.81
CA ASP A 290 -25.62 27.52 -12.11
C ASP A 290 -24.42 26.56 -12.00
N THR A 291 -24.27 25.65 -12.97
CA THR A 291 -23.10 24.77 -13.08
C THR A 291 -21.88 25.57 -13.49
N GLN A 292 -20.86 25.57 -12.64
CA GLN A 292 -19.57 26.23 -12.88
C GLN A 292 -18.54 25.28 -13.49
N PHE A 293 -18.63 23.99 -13.15
CA PHE A 293 -17.72 22.95 -13.62
C PHE A 293 -18.45 21.61 -13.71
N ASP A 294 -18.06 20.81 -14.71
CA ASP A 294 -18.52 19.43 -14.89
C ASP A 294 -17.42 18.65 -15.63
N GLY A 295 -16.66 17.82 -14.92
CA GLY A 295 -15.50 17.14 -15.50
C GLY A 295 -14.64 16.36 -14.50
N GLY A 296 -13.51 15.85 -14.99
CA GLY A 296 -12.55 15.07 -14.22
C GLY A 296 -11.73 15.90 -13.23
N LEU A 297 -11.30 15.27 -12.14
CA LEU A 297 -10.36 15.80 -11.16
C LEU A 297 -9.02 15.10 -11.34
N GLU A 298 -7.95 15.87 -11.52
CA GLU A 298 -6.62 15.33 -11.78
C GLU A 298 -5.88 15.04 -10.47
N PRO A 299 -5.06 13.98 -10.39
CA PRO A 299 -4.27 13.70 -9.21
C PRO A 299 -3.22 14.80 -8.99
N GLY A 300 -3.08 15.23 -7.74
CA GLY A 300 -2.23 16.32 -7.33
C GLY A 300 -1.52 16.05 -6.01
N LEU A 301 -0.37 16.68 -5.84
CA LEU A 301 0.41 16.64 -4.60
C LEU A 301 0.82 18.05 -4.19
N ASP A 302 0.42 18.43 -2.99
CA ASP A 302 0.75 19.70 -2.35
C ASP A 302 1.08 19.41 -0.88
N PRO A 303 2.15 19.97 -0.29
CA PRO A 303 2.52 19.66 1.09
C PRO A 303 1.45 20.03 2.12
N GLU A 304 0.59 21.02 1.84
CA GLU A 304 -0.48 21.44 2.76
C GLU A 304 -1.77 20.64 2.57
N LEU A 305 -2.10 20.22 1.34
CA LEU A 305 -3.27 19.38 1.06
C LEU A 305 -3.00 17.87 1.20
N GLY A 306 -1.73 17.45 1.09
CA GLY A 306 -1.34 16.07 0.83
C GLY A 306 -1.68 15.62 -0.60
N PHE A 307 -1.72 14.32 -0.83
CA PHE A 307 -2.26 13.76 -2.08
C PHE A 307 -3.77 14.01 -2.16
N HIS A 308 -4.23 14.50 -3.31
CA HIS A 308 -5.61 14.86 -3.58
C HIS A 308 -5.93 14.74 -5.07
N TYR A 309 -7.20 14.90 -5.42
CA TYR A 309 -7.65 15.11 -6.79
C TYR A 309 -8.28 16.48 -6.89
N GLY A 310 -7.96 17.24 -7.93
CA GLY A 310 -8.46 18.58 -8.01
C GLY A 310 -8.36 19.23 -9.37
N THR A 311 -8.93 20.42 -9.45
CA THR A 311 -9.02 21.23 -10.67
C THR A 311 -9.29 22.70 -10.34
N PRO A 312 -8.74 23.66 -11.11
CA PRO A 312 -9.18 25.05 -11.02
C PRO A 312 -10.62 25.21 -11.51
N VAL A 313 -11.44 25.96 -10.77
CA VAL A 313 -12.84 26.25 -11.10
C VAL A 313 -13.09 27.75 -10.93
N SER A 314 -13.24 28.44 -12.05
CA SER A 314 -13.56 29.87 -12.07
C SER A 314 -14.88 30.16 -11.37
N GLY A 315 -14.97 31.32 -10.72
CA GLY A 315 -16.23 31.79 -10.12
C GLY A 315 -16.60 31.15 -8.78
N LEU A 316 -15.74 30.30 -8.20
CA LEU A 316 -15.94 29.82 -6.84
C LEU A 316 -15.52 30.80 -5.75
N ASP A 317 -14.91 31.94 -6.00
CA ASP A 317 -14.57 32.88 -4.92
C ASP A 317 -15.81 33.58 -4.34
N GLY A 318 -15.87 33.70 -3.01
CA GLY A 318 -16.90 34.49 -2.31
C GLY A 318 -18.36 33.99 -2.36
N VAL A 319 -18.67 32.88 -3.02
CA VAL A 319 -20.02 32.29 -3.11
C VAL A 319 -20.45 31.62 -1.77
N PRO A 320 -21.60 31.97 -1.17
CA PRO A 320 -22.03 31.36 0.10
C PRO A 320 -22.51 29.90 -0.03
N GLU A 321 -23.21 29.58 -1.13
CA GLU A 321 -23.82 28.28 -1.38
C GLU A 321 -23.11 27.58 -2.54
N ARG A 322 -22.06 26.83 -2.22
CA ARG A 322 -21.33 25.99 -3.18
C ARG A 322 -21.63 24.54 -2.89
N GLN A 323 -21.89 23.78 -3.94
CA GLN A 323 -22.07 22.33 -3.83
C GLN A 323 -21.24 21.65 -4.91
N ALA A 324 -20.57 20.57 -4.53
CA ALA A 324 -19.89 19.66 -5.43
C ALA A 324 -20.53 18.28 -5.30
N THR A 325 -21.05 17.74 -6.41
CA THR A 325 -21.37 16.32 -6.50
C THR A 325 -20.14 15.62 -7.05
N VAL A 326 -19.58 14.68 -6.28
CA VAL A 326 -18.36 13.93 -6.62
C VAL A 326 -18.74 12.50 -6.95
N THR A 327 -18.17 11.98 -8.04
CA THR A 327 -18.36 10.61 -8.53
C THR A 327 -17.00 9.92 -8.61
N VAL A 328 -16.94 8.66 -8.15
CA VAL A 328 -15.80 7.78 -8.39
C VAL A 328 -16.07 7.00 -9.66
N ASP A 329 -15.39 7.38 -10.74
CA ASP A 329 -15.57 6.79 -12.07
C ASP A 329 -14.82 5.46 -12.20
N VAL A 330 -13.67 5.34 -11.52
CA VAL A 330 -12.84 4.13 -11.48
C VAL A 330 -12.38 3.92 -10.04
N PRO A 331 -12.58 2.72 -9.44
CA PRO A 331 -12.14 2.45 -8.09
C PRO A 331 -10.62 2.52 -7.97
N PRO A 332 -10.08 2.72 -6.75
CA PRO A 332 -8.63 2.73 -6.53
C PRO A 332 -7.94 1.46 -7.05
N GLN A 333 -7.09 1.61 -8.08
CA GLN A 333 -6.29 0.56 -8.72
C GLN A 333 -5.01 0.29 -7.91
N ILE A 334 -5.20 -0.12 -6.66
CA ILE A 334 -4.15 -0.43 -5.69
C ILE A 334 -4.41 -1.81 -5.12
N ALA A 335 -3.33 -2.57 -4.92
CA ALA A 335 -3.41 -3.83 -4.21
C ALA A 335 -3.78 -3.59 -2.74
N ARG A 336 -4.46 -4.56 -2.14
CA ARG A 336 -5.04 -4.45 -0.81
C ARG A 336 -4.55 -5.58 0.06
N HIS A 337 -4.21 -5.24 1.29
CA HIS A 337 -4.01 -6.20 2.36
C HIS A 337 -5.37 -6.57 2.97
N GLU A 338 -5.38 -7.64 3.76
CA GLU A 338 -6.59 -8.08 4.47
C GLU A 338 -7.18 -6.95 5.32
N GLY A 339 -8.52 -6.87 5.37
CA GLY A 339 -9.27 -5.80 6.02
C GLY A 339 -9.62 -4.65 5.08
N TYR A 340 -9.02 -4.62 3.89
CA TYR A 340 -9.38 -3.69 2.81
C TYR A 340 -9.81 -4.40 1.52
N GLU A 341 -9.59 -5.71 1.39
CA GLU A 341 -9.74 -6.40 0.11
C GLU A 341 -11.18 -6.40 -0.43
N THR A 342 -12.18 -6.29 0.44
CA THR A 342 -13.60 -6.21 0.06
C THR A 342 -14.13 -4.77 -0.05
N ALA A 343 -13.33 -3.77 0.33
CA ALA A 343 -13.73 -2.36 0.32
C ALA A 343 -13.33 -1.65 -0.98
N PHE A 344 -13.86 -0.44 -1.22
CA PHE A 344 -13.43 0.46 -2.31
C PHE A 344 -13.66 -0.10 -3.73
N LEU A 345 -14.79 -0.77 -3.96
CA LEU A 345 -15.15 -1.37 -5.25
C LEU A 345 -16.34 -0.67 -5.92
N GLU A 346 -17.38 -0.38 -5.16
CA GLU A 346 -18.63 0.20 -5.65
C GLU A 346 -18.91 1.55 -4.99
N PHE A 347 -19.37 2.52 -5.78
CA PHE A 347 -19.50 3.91 -5.34
C PHE A 347 -20.80 4.54 -5.82
N ASP A 348 -21.50 5.18 -4.89
CA ASP A 348 -22.58 6.12 -5.20
C ASP A 348 -22.02 7.56 -5.29
N PRO A 349 -22.55 8.42 -6.17
CA PRO A 349 -22.24 9.84 -6.17
C PRO A 349 -22.61 10.50 -4.83
N VAL A 350 -21.73 11.35 -4.33
CA VAL A 350 -21.91 12.04 -3.04
C VAL A 350 -21.84 13.54 -3.17
N ARG A 351 -22.51 14.24 -2.26
CA ARG A 351 -22.51 15.70 -2.20
C ARG A 351 -21.60 16.20 -1.09
N LEU A 352 -20.85 17.25 -1.42
CA LEU A 352 -20.06 18.08 -0.52
C LEU A 352 -20.60 19.51 -0.65
N GLY A 353 -20.79 20.21 0.47
CA GLY A 353 -21.31 21.60 0.52
C GLY A 353 -22.74 21.71 1.01
#